data_AF-A0A7L5ZKD7-F1
#
_entry.id   AF-A0A7L5ZKD7-F1
#
_cell.length_a   1.000
_cell.length_b   1.000
_cell.length_c   1.000
_cell.angle_alpha   90.00
_cell.angle_beta   90.00
_cell.angle_gamma   90.00
#
_symmetry.space_group_name_H-M   'P 1'
#
loop_
_entity.id
_entity.type
_entity.pdbx_description
1 polymer ?
#
loop_
_entity_poly.entity_id
_entity_poly.type
_entity_poly.pdbx_seq_one_letter_code
_entity_poly.pdbx_strand_id
1 'polypeptide(L)'
;MTDDRIPPEALAYLDEFRAWAIGDDFDREEAVAHADKSELQRLVDAYDALSEEVWDWLDNPRAPEDTPQEYYDVTDITKAAESAKGILEPRPRRIKRG
;
A
#
# COMPACT_ATOMS: atom_id res chain seq x y z
N MET A 1 16.58 -12.02 9.95
CA MET A 1 17.48 -11.97 8.79
C MET A 1 16.61 -11.45 7.68
N THR A 2 16.84 -10.23 7.22
CA THR A 2 16.16 -9.69 6.04
C THR A 2 16.56 -10.55 4.86
N ASP A 3 15.57 -10.97 4.10
CA ASP A 3 15.79 -11.75 2.90
C ASP A 3 16.43 -10.84 1.85
N ASP A 4 17.67 -11.13 1.42
CA ASP A 4 18.45 -10.33 0.45
C ASP A 4 17.74 -10.18 -0.92
N ARG A 5 16.57 -10.80 -1.09
CA ARG A 5 15.72 -10.80 -2.29
C ARG A 5 14.62 -9.74 -2.24
N ILE A 6 14.46 -9.02 -1.13
CA ILE A 6 13.49 -7.93 -0.99
C ILE A 6 14.21 -6.61 -1.31
N PRO A 7 13.67 -5.77 -2.22
CA PRO A 7 14.22 -4.46 -2.47
C PRO A 7 14.37 -3.66 -1.17
N PRO A 8 15.54 -3.04 -0.89
CA PRO A 8 15.75 -2.29 0.36
C PRO A 8 14.74 -1.16 0.57
N GLU A 9 14.25 -0.56 -0.52
CA GLU A 9 13.20 0.45 -0.49
C GLU A 9 11.85 -0.13 -0.03
N ALA A 10 11.50 -1.35 -0.47
CA ALA A 10 10.29 -2.02 0.00
C ALA A 10 10.37 -2.34 1.50
N LEU A 11 11.56 -2.69 2.01
CA LEU A 11 11.79 -2.86 3.45
C LEU A 11 11.66 -1.54 4.22
N ALA A 12 12.21 -0.44 3.69
CA ALA A 12 12.08 0.88 4.30
C ALA A 12 10.60 1.35 4.32
N TYR A 13 9.89 1.13 3.22
CA TYR A 13 8.46 1.41 3.11
C TYR A 13 7.65 0.58 4.11
N LEU A 14 7.95 -0.72 4.22
CA LEU A 14 7.36 -1.59 5.21
C LEU A 14 7.63 -1.12 6.63
N ASP A 15 8.87 -0.75 6.97
CA ASP A 15 9.22 -0.31 8.31
C ASP A 15 8.50 0.99 8.70
N GLU A 16 8.35 1.93 7.76
CA GLU A 16 7.65 3.19 8.01
C GLU A 16 6.13 3.00 8.14
N PHE A 17 5.53 2.14 7.30
CA PHE A 17 4.09 2.02 7.17
C PHE A 17 3.52 0.69 7.66
N ARG A 18 4.25 -0.08 8.47
CA ARG A 18 3.83 -1.41 8.97
C ARG A 18 2.44 -1.42 9.61
N ALA A 19 2.01 -0.32 10.24
CA ALA A 19 0.67 -0.19 10.81
C ALA A 19 -0.47 -0.31 9.77
N TRP A 20 -0.16 -0.10 8.49
CA TRP A 20 -1.08 -0.19 7.36
C TRP A 20 -1.07 -1.55 6.67
N ALA A 21 -0.22 -2.49 7.10
CA ALA A 21 -0.19 -3.89 6.61
C ALA A 21 -1.37 -4.69 7.18
N ILE A 22 -2.59 -4.26 6.87
CA ILE A 22 -3.84 -4.87 7.33
C ILE A 22 -4.38 -5.76 6.21
N GLY A 23 -4.24 -7.08 6.40
CA GLY A 23 -4.65 -8.07 5.40
C GLY A 23 -6.16 -8.23 5.23
N ASP A 24 -6.96 -7.86 6.23
CA ASP A 24 -8.42 -7.85 6.10
C ASP A 24 -8.89 -6.56 5.40
N ASP A 25 -9.68 -6.73 4.34
CA ASP A 25 -10.15 -5.62 3.51
C ASP A 25 -11.09 -4.68 4.28
N PHE A 26 -11.95 -5.21 5.16
CA PHE A 26 -12.89 -4.39 5.92
C PHE A 26 -12.17 -3.55 6.97
N ASP A 27 -11.29 -4.19 7.76
CA ASP A 27 -10.52 -3.51 8.79
C ASP A 27 -9.58 -2.43 8.19
N ARG A 28 -8.99 -2.71 7.03
CA ARG A 28 -8.13 -1.75 6.32
C ARG A 28 -8.91 -0.52 5.86
N GLU A 29 -10.08 -0.71 5.25
CA GLU A 29 -10.93 0.42 4.82
C GLU A 29 -11.43 1.25 6.00
N GLU A 30 -11.76 0.60 7.12
CA GLU A 30 -12.14 1.31 8.36
C GLU A 30 -10.96 2.15 8.88
N ALA A 31 -9.75 1.58 8.94
CA ALA A 31 -8.55 2.31 9.36
C ALA A 31 -8.27 3.52 8.46
N VAL A 32 -8.34 3.35 7.13
CA VAL A 32 -8.13 4.42 6.15
C VAL A 32 -9.20 5.52 6.27
N ALA A 33 -10.46 5.15 6.50
CA ALA A 33 -11.57 6.11 6.65
C ALA A 33 -11.48 6.96 7.93
N HIS A 34 -10.83 6.45 8.98
CA HIS A 34 -10.71 7.11 10.28
C HIS A 34 -9.38 7.80 10.53
N ALA A 35 -8.37 7.61 9.68
CA ALA A 35 -7.06 8.20 9.88
C ALA A 35 -6.99 9.69 9.51
N ASP A 36 -5.97 10.35 10.03
CA ASP A 36 -5.75 11.77 9.78
C ASP A 36 -5.30 12.02 8.34
N LYS A 37 -5.78 13.13 7.76
CA LYS A 37 -5.46 13.50 6.37
C LYS A 37 -3.94 13.58 6.10
N SER A 38 -3.16 14.03 7.09
CA SER A 38 -1.70 14.12 6.98
C SER A 38 -1.01 12.76 7.02
N GLU A 39 -1.60 11.76 7.68
CA GLU A 39 -1.12 10.38 7.65
C GLU A 39 -1.40 9.74 6.29
N LEU A 40 -2.63 9.91 5.80
CA LEU A 40 -3.02 9.46 4.47
C LEU A 40 -2.16 10.10 3.38
N GLN A 41 -1.88 11.41 3.48
CA GLN A 41 -1.04 12.08 2.49
C GLN A 41 0.40 11.54 2.50
N ARG A 42 0.98 11.30 3.68
CA ARG A 42 2.33 10.72 3.77
C ARG A 42 2.40 9.31 3.16
N LEU A 43 1.39 8.49 3.45
CA LEU A 43 1.27 7.14 2.87
C LEU A 43 1.19 7.21 1.34
N VAL A 44 0.37 8.11 0.80
CA VAL A 44 0.21 8.32 -0.64
C VAL A 44 1.47 8.86 -1.30
N ASP A 45 2.12 9.85 -0.69
CA ASP A 45 3.35 10.43 -1.22
C ASP A 45 4.48 9.39 -1.28
N ALA A 46 4.60 8.54 -0.26
CA ALA A 46 5.58 7.45 -0.23
C ALA A 46 5.26 6.37 -1.26
N TYR A 47 3.99 5.98 -1.41
CA TYR A 47 3.53 5.07 -2.46
C TYR A 47 3.90 5.60 -3.85
N ASP A 48 3.64 6.88 -4.13
CA ASP A 48 3.90 7.49 -5.44
C ASP A 48 5.40 7.66 -5.73
N ALA A 49 6.23 7.62 -4.69
CA ALA A 49 7.68 7.70 -4.78
C ALA A 49 8.36 6.33 -4.96
N LEU A 50 7.63 5.20 -4.79
CA LEU A 50 8.21 3.86 -4.93
C LEU A 50 8.83 3.66 -6.31
N SER A 51 10.05 3.13 -6.34
CA SER A 51 10.76 2.86 -7.58
C SER A 51 10.12 1.75 -8.43
N GLU A 52 10.43 1.77 -9.73
CA GLU A 52 10.06 0.73 -10.69
C GLU A 52 10.53 -0.66 -10.23
N GLU A 53 11.67 -0.76 -9.55
CA GLU A 53 12.18 -2.03 -8.99
C GLU A 53 11.22 -2.64 -7.96
N VAL A 54 10.63 -1.81 -7.09
CA VAL A 54 9.65 -2.26 -6.10
C VAL A 54 8.37 -2.72 -6.80
N TRP A 55 7.92 -1.99 -7.82
CA TRP A 55 6.73 -2.35 -8.60
C TRP A 55 6.92 -3.67 -9.37
N ASP A 56 8.05 -3.85 -10.04
CA ASP A 56 8.41 -5.09 -10.74
C ASP A 56 8.46 -6.29 -9.78
N TRP A 57 8.96 -6.08 -8.56
CA TRP A 57 8.98 -7.09 -7.52
C TRP A 57 7.57 -7.47 -7.03
N LEU A 58 6.68 -6.48 -6.86
CA LEU A 58 5.28 -6.72 -6.50
C LEU A 58 4.51 -7.45 -7.60
N ASP A 59 4.78 -7.13 -8.87
CA ASP A 59 4.10 -7.71 -10.04
C ASP A 59 4.51 -9.15 -10.36
N ASN A 60 5.63 -9.62 -9.82
CA ASN A 60 6.14 -10.97 -10.05
C ASN A 60 6.21 -11.80 -8.76
N PRO A 61 5.04 -12.10 -8.15
CA PRO A 61 5.00 -12.95 -6.97
C PRO A 61 5.57 -14.33 -7.30
N ARG A 62 6.36 -14.86 -6.36
CA ARG A 62 6.78 -16.26 -6.40
C ARG A 62 5.58 -17.18 -6.14
N ALA A 63 5.82 -18.48 -6.24
CA ALA A 63 4.85 -19.47 -5.78
C ALA A 63 4.42 -19.14 -4.34
N PRO A 64 3.13 -19.29 -3.98
CA PRO A 64 2.61 -18.88 -2.66
C PRO A 64 3.39 -19.44 -1.46
N GLU A 65 3.95 -20.65 -1.59
CA GLU A 65 4.77 -21.29 -0.56
C GLU A 65 6.15 -20.65 -0.32
N ASP A 66 6.67 -19.88 -1.28
CA ASP A 66 8.00 -19.27 -1.26
C ASP A 66 7.97 -17.74 -1.13
N THR A 67 6.77 -17.15 -1.09
CA THR A 67 6.58 -15.71 -0.99
C THR A 67 6.84 -15.23 0.44
N PRO A 68 7.77 -14.29 0.67
CA PRO A 68 8.08 -13.79 2.01
C PRO A 68 6.90 -13.02 2.60
N GLN A 69 6.79 -12.97 3.92
CA GLN A 69 5.71 -12.23 4.59
C GLN A 69 5.72 -10.75 4.22
N GLU A 70 6.91 -10.18 4.05
CA GLU A 70 7.14 -8.80 3.66
C GLU A 70 6.48 -8.46 2.31
N TYR A 71 6.36 -9.43 1.39
CA TYR A 71 5.61 -9.22 0.16
C TYR A 71 4.14 -8.94 0.42
N TYR A 72 3.52 -9.74 1.30
CA TYR A 72 2.12 -9.55 1.67
C TYR A 72 1.93 -8.23 2.43
N ASP A 73 2.81 -7.95 3.39
CA ASP A 73 2.74 -6.71 4.16
C ASP A 73 2.86 -5.48 3.24
N VAL A 74 3.83 -5.44 2.33
CA VAL A 74 3.99 -4.33 1.36
C VAL A 74 2.77 -4.23 0.44
N THR A 75 2.24 -5.37 -0.03
CA THR A 75 1.03 -5.42 -0.86
C THR A 75 -0.20 -4.87 -0.13
N ASP A 76 -0.34 -5.14 1.16
CA ASP A 76 -1.48 -4.63 1.93
C ASP A 76 -1.33 -3.14 2.23
N ILE A 77 -0.09 -2.66 2.46
CA ILE A 77 0.20 -1.23 2.59
C ILE A 77 -0.07 -0.51 1.25
N THR A 78 0.28 -1.09 0.10
CA THR A 78 0.02 -0.45 -1.20
C THR A 78 -1.48 -0.32 -1.46
N LYS A 79 -2.29 -1.34 -1.12
CA LYS A 79 -3.76 -1.23 -1.17
C LYS A 79 -4.30 -0.14 -0.24
N ALA A 80 -3.76 -0.03 0.99
CA ALA A 80 -4.15 1.05 1.91
C ALA A 80 -3.89 2.43 1.29
N ALA A 81 -2.74 2.60 0.63
CA ALA A 81 -2.39 3.83 -0.07
C ALA A 81 -3.32 4.13 -1.26
N GLU A 82 -3.72 3.12 -2.04
CA GLU A 82 -4.71 3.30 -3.12
C GLU A 82 -6.06 3.76 -2.58
N SER A 83 -6.55 3.16 -1.49
CA SER A 83 -7.78 3.59 -0.82
C SER A 83 -7.65 5.02 -0.28
N ALA A 84 -6.51 5.35 0.33
CA ALA A 84 -6.20 6.70 0.81
C ALA A 84 -6.25 7.75 -0.33
N LYS A 85 -5.71 7.43 -1.52
CA LYS A 85 -5.84 8.29 -2.71
C LYS A 85 -7.31 8.56 -3.06
N GLY A 86 -8.16 7.55 -2.98
CA GLY A 86 -9.60 7.70 -3.22
C GLY A 86 -10.30 8.70 -2.29
N ILE A 87 -9.83 8.80 -1.04
CA ILE A 87 -10.33 9.77 -0.05
C ILE A 87 -9.76 11.17 -0.28
N LEU A 88 -8.46 11.27 -0.58
CA LEU A 88 -7.77 12.55 -0.76
C LEU A 88 -8.15 13.25 -2.07
N GLU A 89 -8.37 12.46 -3.12
CA GLU A 89 -8.77 12.92 -4.45
C GLU A 89 -10.13 12.34 -4.85
N PRO A 90 -11.22 12.74 -4.19
CA PRO A 90 -12.54 12.23 -4.53
C PRO A 90 -12.86 12.67 -5.95
N ARG A 91 -12.78 11.73 -6.91
CA ARG A 91 -13.15 11.99 -8.30
C ARG A 91 -14.53 12.67 -8.31
N PRO A 92 -14.72 13.75 -9.08
CA PRO A 92 -16.02 14.39 -9.14
C PRO A 92 -17.05 13.35 -9.58
N ARG A 93 -18.04 13.09 -8.71
CA ARG A 93 -19.12 12.14 -9.01
C ARG A 93 -19.70 12.51 -10.38
N ARG A 94 -19.59 11.62 -11.37
CA ARG A 94 -20.28 11.79 -12.65
C ARG A 94 -21.77 11.87 -12.35
N ILE A 95 -22.31 13.08 -12.33
CA ILE A 95 -23.75 13.32 -12.28
C ILE A 95 -24.29 12.80 -13.61
N LYS A 96 -24.91 11.61 -13.62
CA LYS A 96 -25.76 11.22 -14.74
C LYS A 96 -26.92 12.22 -14.77
N ARG A 97 -26.84 13.24 -15.62
CA ARG A 97 -28.02 13.96 -16.10
C ARG A 97 -28.74 13.01 -17.05
N GLY A 98 -29.84 12.45 -16.59
CA GLY A 98 -30.82 11.69 -17.37
C GLY A 98 -32.19 11.95 -16.78
#